data_AF-A0A378LS69-F1
#
_entry.id   AF-A0A378LS69-F1
#
_cell.length_a   1.000
_cell.length_b   1.000
_cell.length_c   1.000
_cell.angle_alpha   90.00
_cell.angle_beta   90.00
_cell.angle_gamma   90.00
#
_symmetry.space_group_name_H-M   'P 1'
#
loop_
_entity.id
_entity.type
_entity.pdbx_description
1 polymer ?
#
loop_
_entity_poly.entity_id
_entity_poly.type
_entity_poly.pdbx_seq_one_letter_code
_entity_poly.pdbx_strand_id
1 'polypeptide(L)'
;MPKIQPGGQIGPNNAGKMILRGCFMNVSQAWMEEKSGPIGAILLDYLNNRCNEATPIKLNYGEAIPPHREKGPFLIDIEFTENVVAKLKNLELKGNELAQASPDEIYDQVTDQVMRINQEILKYKFQCDREGISPMFVGIPDVIIENVKSRDPVTHAESLNWENIYESEEKEENLDLFEGMTLRESSYEPPDLSSLSKK
;
A
#
# COMPACT_ATOMS: atom_id res chain seq x y z
N MET A 1 16.01 -9.07 14.95
CA MET A 1 14.73 -9.77 14.66
C MET A 1 14.14 -9.10 13.43
N PRO A 2 13.53 -9.85 12.49
CA PRO A 2 12.91 -9.25 11.31
C PRO A 2 11.81 -8.29 11.77
N LYS A 3 11.86 -7.05 11.30
CA LYS A 3 10.83 -6.05 11.55
C LYS A 3 9.66 -6.29 10.59
N ILE A 4 8.59 -6.91 11.09
CA ILE A 4 7.41 -7.29 10.30
C ILE A 4 6.18 -6.66 10.94
N GLN A 5 5.31 -6.05 10.13
CA GLN A 5 4.07 -5.47 10.62
C GLN A 5 3.12 -6.57 11.17
N PRO A 6 2.56 -6.39 12.38
CA PRO A 6 1.53 -7.29 12.90
C PRO A 6 0.27 -7.29 12.03
N GLY A 7 -0.32 -8.47 11.80
CA GLY A 7 -1.48 -8.62 10.91
C GLY A 7 -2.75 -7.89 11.38
N GLY A 8 -2.90 -7.65 12.68
CA GLY A 8 -4.05 -6.96 13.28
C GLY A 8 -3.88 -5.45 13.46
N GLN A 9 -2.71 -4.88 13.14
CA GLN A 9 -2.43 -3.46 13.37
C GLN A 9 -2.16 -2.73 12.06
N ILE A 10 -2.39 -1.41 12.06
CA ILE A 10 -2.08 -0.53 10.94
C ILE A 10 -1.45 0.78 11.41
N GLY A 11 -0.30 1.10 10.81
CA GLY A 11 0.35 2.40 11.00
C GLY A 11 -0.28 3.47 10.10
N PRO A 12 -0.09 4.75 10.44
CA PRO A 12 -0.73 5.89 9.77
C PRO A 12 -0.47 5.96 8.27
N ASN A 13 0.71 5.55 7.82
CA ASN A 13 1.11 5.69 6.41
C ASN A 13 1.20 4.34 5.67
N ASN A 14 0.54 3.30 6.21
CA ASN A 14 0.54 1.96 5.63
C ASN A 14 -0.77 1.64 4.90
N ALA A 15 -1.89 2.24 5.30
CA ALA A 15 -3.20 1.99 4.69
C ALA A 15 -3.25 2.33 3.20
N GLY A 16 -2.91 3.56 2.79
CA GLY A 16 -2.92 3.96 1.38
C GLY A 16 -2.05 3.07 0.49
N LYS A 17 -0.88 2.66 1.00
CA LYS A 17 0.06 1.79 0.29
C LYS A 17 -0.40 0.34 0.24
N MET A 18 -1.06 -0.15 1.28
CA MET A 18 -1.72 -1.45 1.25
C MET A 18 -2.79 -1.49 0.17
N ILE A 19 -3.67 -0.49 0.15
CA ILE A 19 -4.76 -0.43 -0.82
C ILE A 19 -4.18 -0.35 -2.24
N LEU A 20 -3.15 0.47 -2.46
CA LEU A 20 -2.44 0.50 -3.74
C LEU A 20 -1.82 -0.85 -4.08
N ARG A 21 -1.11 -1.52 -3.15
CA ARG A 21 -0.60 -2.89 -3.40
C ARG A 21 -1.72 -3.80 -3.90
N GLY A 22 -2.89 -3.79 -3.26
CA GLY A 22 -4.07 -4.54 -3.68
C GLY A 22 -4.58 -4.22 -5.09
N CYS A 23 -4.47 -2.96 -5.52
CA CYS A 23 -4.81 -2.54 -6.87
C CYS A 23 -3.83 -3.10 -7.92
N PHE A 24 -2.53 -3.23 -7.59
CA PHE A 24 -1.47 -3.64 -8.52
C PHE A 24 -1.04 -5.10 -8.41
N MET A 25 -1.59 -5.88 -7.47
CA MET A 25 -1.23 -7.29 -7.24
C MET A 25 -1.40 -8.22 -8.46
N ASN A 26 -2.16 -7.81 -9.47
CA ASN A 26 -2.33 -8.59 -10.69
C ASN A 26 -1.33 -8.25 -11.79
N VAL A 27 -0.51 -7.20 -11.64
CA VAL A 27 0.36 -6.70 -12.71
C VAL A 27 1.75 -7.33 -12.61
N SER A 28 2.28 -7.81 -13.74
CA SER A 28 3.62 -8.40 -13.77
C SER A 28 4.74 -7.37 -13.63
N GLN A 29 5.84 -7.79 -13.00
CA GLN A 29 7.03 -6.96 -12.78
C GLN A 29 7.61 -6.46 -14.11
N ALA A 30 7.73 -7.35 -15.09
CA ALA A 30 8.25 -7.02 -16.41
C ALA A 30 7.40 -5.94 -17.10
N TRP A 31 6.07 -5.96 -16.95
CA TRP A 31 5.24 -4.88 -17.48
C TRP A 31 5.49 -3.56 -16.76
N MET A 32 5.60 -3.60 -15.43
CA MET A 32 5.89 -2.41 -14.62
C MET A 32 7.23 -1.77 -15.00
N GLU A 33 8.26 -2.56 -15.23
CA GLU A 33 9.60 -2.07 -15.54
C GLU A 33 9.77 -1.66 -17.01
N GLU A 34 9.13 -2.35 -17.95
CA GLU A 34 9.43 -2.19 -19.38
C GLU A 34 8.33 -1.51 -20.19
N LYS A 35 7.07 -1.51 -19.72
CA LYS A 35 5.89 -1.10 -20.51
C LYS A 35 5.05 -0.02 -19.84
N SER A 36 5.03 0.03 -18.51
CA SER A 36 4.16 0.94 -17.75
C SER A 36 4.53 2.42 -17.89
N GLY A 37 5.77 2.71 -18.27
CA GLY A 37 6.29 4.06 -18.46
C GLY A 37 6.02 4.96 -17.23
N PRO A 38 5.18 6.01 -17.34
CA PRO A 38 4.87 6.93 -16.24
C PRO A 38 4.27 6.26 -15.00
N ILE A 39 3.46 5.21 -15.16
CA ILE A 39 2.77 4.56 -14.04
C ILE A 39 3.77 3.94 -13.06
N GLY A 40 4.77 3.22 -13.58
CA GLY A 40 5.85 2.65 -12.78
C GLY A 40 6.62 3.73 -12.01
N ALA A 41 6.96 4.84 -12.67
CA ALA A 41 7.67 5.93 -12.03
C ALA A 41 6.87 6.58 -10.89
N ILE A 42 5.57 6.87 -11.12
CA ILE A 42 4.68 7.49 -10.13
C ILE A 42 4.53 6.60 -8.90
N LEU A 43 4.31 5.30 -9.11
CA LEU A 43 4.13 4.33 -8.02
C LEU A 43 5.41 4.10 -7.25
N LEU A 44 6.53 3.89 -7.95
CA LEU A 44 7.82 3.69 -7.29
C LEU A 44 8.22 4.92 -6.49
N ASP A 45 8.00 6.14 -6.99
CA ASP A 45 8.21 7.37 -6.20
C ASP A 45 7.37 7.37 -4.92
N TYR A 46 6.07 7.10 -5.03
CA TYR A 46 5.17 7.09 -3.88
C TYR A 46 5.51 5.99 -2.84
N LEU A 47 5.94 4.82 -3.30
CA LEU A 47 6.28 3.70 -2.43
C LEU A 47 7.65 3.84 -1.76
N ASN A 48 8.60 4.49 -2.45
CA ASN A 48 9.95 4.71 -1.94
C ASN A 48 10.06 5.95 -1.05
N ASN A 49 9.15 6.91 -1.18
CA ASN A 49 9.29 8.22 -0.56
C ASN A 49 8.24 8.46 0.54
N ARG A 50 8.47 7.91 1.75
CA ARG A 50 7.79 8.37 2.97
C ARG A 50 8.54 9.55 3.60
N CYS A 51 8.95 10.54 2.81
CA CYS A 51 9.77 11.66 3.31
C CYS A 51 11.03 11.22 4.10
N ASN A 52 11.58 10.03 3.80
CA ASN A 52 12.65 9.33 4.55
C ASN A 52 12.28 8.81 5.96
N GLU A 53 11.00 8.77 6.33
CA GLU A 53 10.53 8.45 7.69
C GLU A 53 10.10 6.98 7.88
N ALA A 54 10.08 6.14 6.82
CA ALA A 54 10.00 4.68 6.98
C ALA A 54 10.49 3.89 5.76
N THR A 55 10.52 2.57 5.93
CA THR A 55 10.97 1.58 4.95
C THR A 55 10.15 1.62 3.65
N PRO A 56 10.77 1.44 2.48
CA PRO A 56 10.06 1.27 1.22
C PRO A 56 9.12 0.08 1.28
N ILE A 57 8.01 0.20 0.56
CA ILE A 57 7.10 -0.91 0.37
C ILE A 57 7.37 -1.56 -0.98
N LYS A 58 7.62 -2.86 -0.96
CA LYS A 58 7.74 -3.67 -2.16
C LYS A 58 6.36 -4.06 -2.68
N LEU A 59 6.12 -3.82 -3.96
CA LEU A 59 4.94 -4.36 -4.64
C LEU A 59 5.11 -5.88 -4.80
N ASN A 60 4.02 -6.62 -4.55
CA ASN A 60 3.92 -7.98 -5.05
C ASN A 60 3.35 -7.90 -6.45
N TYR A 61 4.09 -8.43 -7.40
CA TYR A 61 3.68 -8.49 -8.80
C TYR A 61 2.91 -9.78 -9.05
N GLY A 62 1.88 -9.71 -9.89
CA GLY A 62 1.19 -10.88 -10.42
C GLY A 62 1.94 -11.47 -11.61
N GLU A 63 1.38 -12.51 -12.22
CA GLU A 63 1.97 -13.13 -13.42
C GLU A 63 1.32 -12.65 -14.73
N ALA A 64 0.17 -11.97 -14.65
CA ALA A 64 -0.67 -11.69 -15.82
C ALA A 64 -0.71 -10.20 -16.17
N ILE A 65 -1.03 -9.92 -17.43
CA ILE A 65 -1.48 -8.61 -17.91
C ILE A 65 -2.82 -8.87 -18.57
N PRO A 66 -3.89 -8.09 -18.29
CA PRO A 66 -5.15 -8.27 -19.00
C PRO A 66 -4.93 -8.17 -20.51
N PRO A 67 -5.62 -9.00 -21.32
CA PRO A 67 -5.48 -8.96 -22.77
C PRO A 67 -5.64 -7.53 -23.31
N HIS A 68 -4.83 -7.19 -24.32
CA HIS A 68 -4.79 -5.87 -24.98
C HIS A 68 -4.11 -4.73 -24.20
N ARG A 69 -3.53 -5.01 -23.01
CA ARG A 69 -2.76 -4.03 -22.21
C ARG A 69 -1.24 -4.24 -22.32
N GLU A 70 -0.78 -5.20 -23.11
CA GLU A 70 0.62 -5.65 -23.17
C GLU A 70 1.58 -4.61 -23.75
N LYS A 71 1.05 -3.69 -24.57
CA LYS A 71 1.83 -2.63 -25.23
C LYS A 71 2.06 -1.39 -24.36
N GLY A 72 1.42 -1.32 -23.20
CA GLY A 72 1.53 -0.21 -22.26
C GLY A 72 0.16 0.25 -21.75
N PRO A 73 0.16 1.23 -20.83
CA PRO A 73 -1.06 1.71 -20.23
C PRO A 73 -1.88 2.57 -21.19
N PHE A 74 -3.19 2.56 -21.01
CA PHE A 74 -4.07 3.55 -21.62
C PHE A 74 -4.06 4.83 -20.77
N LEU A 75 -4.47 5.96 -21.36
CA LEU A 75 -4.51 7.25 -20.66
C LEU A 75 -5.28 7.18 -19.33
N ILE A 76 -6.42 6.49 -19.34
CA ILE A 76 -7.25 6.21 -18.16
C ILE A 76 -6.50 5.51 -17.01
N ASP A 77 -5.54 4.63 -17.31
CA ASP A 77 -4.73 3.90 -16.33
C ASP A 77 -3.73 4.87 -15.65
N ILE A 78 -3.16 5.76 -16.45
CA ILE A 78 -2.24 6.80 -16.00
C ILE A 78 -2.99 7.79 -15.11
N GLU A 79 -4.12 8.31 -15.58
CA GLU A 79 -4.95 9.27 -14.85
C GLU A 79 -5.45 8.68 -13.52
N PHE A 80 -5.88 7.42 -13.50
CA PHE A 80 -6.26 6.75 -12.26
C PHE A 80 -5.09 6.71 -11.27
N THR A 81 -3.90 6.29 -11.73
CA THR A 81 -2.71 6.17 -10.88
C THR A 81 -2.31 7.54 -10.30
N GLU A 82 -2.24 8.58 -11.14
CA GLU A 82 -1.92 9.94 -10.72
C GLU A 82 -2.91 10.46 -9.67
N ASN A 83 -4.21 10.27 -9.92
CA ASN A 83 -5.26 10.74 -9.01
C ASN A 83 -5.21 10.04 -7.65
N VAL A 84 -5.03 8.71 -7.63
CA VAL A 84 -4.95 7.96 -6.38
C VAL A 84 -3.71 8.35 -5.57
N VAL A 85 -2.54 8.40 -6.21
CA VAL A 85 -1.29 8.77 -5.53
C VAL A 85 -1.34 10.21 -5.01
N ALA A 86 -1.86 11.16 -5.79
CA ALA A 86 -2.00 12.54 -5.36
C ALA A 86 -2.94 12.67 -4.15
N LYS A 87 -4.09 11.97 -4.17
CA LYS A 87 -5.02 11.96 -3.05
C LYS A 87 -4.40 11.37 -1.79
N LEU A 88 -3.69 10.26 -1.92
CA LEU A 88 -3.00 9.65 -0.79
C LEU A 88 -1.94 10.57 -0.18
N LYS A 89 -1.06 11.14 -1.00
CA LYS A 89 -0.04 12.10 -0.56
C LYS A 89 -0.62 13.31 0.17
N ASN A 90 -1.85 13.71 -0.14
CA ASN A 90 -2.56 14.82 0.49
C ASN A 90 -3.24 14.44 1.81
N LEU A 91 -3.57 13.15 2.00
CA LEU A 91 -4.20 12.64 3.22
C LEU A 91 -3.18 12.18 4.26
N GLU A 92 -1.96 11.85 3.85
CA GLU A 92 -0.90 11.42 4.77
C GLU A 92 -0.43 12.56 5.69
N LEU A 93 -0.48 12.31 7.01
CA LEU A 93 0.15 13.16 8.02
C LEU A 93 1.68 13.13 7.85
N LYS A 94 2.33 14.27 8.11
CA LYS A 94 3.79 14.47 7.90
C LYS A 94 4.46 15.19 9.06
N GLY A 95 5.74 14.91 9.27
CA GLY A 95 6.57 15.64 10.25
C GLY A 95 5.97 15.64 11.66
N ASN A 96 5.82 16.82 12.25
CA ASN A 96 5.30 16.95 13.61
C ASN A 96 3.84 16.48 13.75
N GLU A 97 3.01 16.64 12.73
CA GLU A 97 1.61 16.17 12.77
C GLU A 97 1.58 14.64 12.87
N LEU A 98 2.41 13.96 12.09
CA LEU A 98 2.57 12.51 12.16
C LEU A 98 3.12 12.05 13.52
N ALA A 99 4.11 12.76 14.05
CA ALA A 99 4.76 12.41 15.31
C ALA A 99 3.83 12.54 16.54
N GLN A 100 2.83 13.42 16.46
CA GLN A 100 1.91 13.72 17.55
C GLN A 100 0.51 13.11 17.35
N ALA A 101 0.26 12.51 16.19
CA ALA A 101 -1.03 11.93 15.84
C ALA A 101 -1.46 10.85 16.84
N SER A 102 -2.65 11.04 17.40
CA SER A 102 -3.33 10.06 18.22
C SER A 102 -3.86 8.89 17.37
N PRO A 103 -4.11 7.71 17.97
CA PRO A 103 -4.75 6.60 17.26
C PRO A 103 -6.08 6.96 16.58
N ASP A 104 -6.86 7.88 17.14
CA ASP A 104 -8.14 8.33 16.57
C ASP A 104 -7.92 9.19 15.32
N GLU A 105 -6.96 10.12 15.33
CA GLU A 105 -6.60 10.89 14.12
C GLU A 105 -6.08 10.00 13.00
N ILE A 106 -5.35 8.95 13.38
CA ILE A 106 -4.84 7.94 12.45
C ILE A 106 -6.00 7.10 11.89
N TYR A 107 -6.97 6.73 12.73
CA TYR A 107 -8.19 6.05 12.30
C TYR A 107 -8.96 6.87 11.26
N ASP A 108 -9.15 8.17 11.53
CA ASP A 108 -9.85 9.08 10.63
C ASP A 108 -9.10 9.22 9.30
N GLN A 109 -7.77 9.39 9.35
CA GLN A 109 -6.92 9.42 8.16
C GLN A 109 -7.08 8.15 7.31
N VAL A 110 -6.99 6.97 7.94
CA VAL A 110 -7.12 5.67 7.26
C VAL A 110 -8.50 5.53 6.63
N THR A 111 -9.56 5.93 7.36
CA THR A 111 -10.94 5.88 6.88
C THR A 111 -11.14 6.79 5.66
N ASP A 112 -10.58 7.99 5.69
CA ASP A 112 -10.62 8.91 4.56
C ASP A 112 -9.85 8.37 3.34
N GLN A 113 -8.65 7.80 3.54
CA GLN A 113 -7.89 7.16 2.47
C GLN A 113 -8.70 6.05 1.81
N VAL A 114 -9.30 5.16 2.60
CA VAL A 114 -10.17 4.09 2.12
C VAL A 114 -11.34 4.63 1.31
N MET A 115 -12.07 5.60 1.85
CA MET A 115 -13.24 6.17 1.17
C MET A 115 -12.87 6.80 -0.18
N ARG A 116 -11.79 7.61 -0.21
CA ARG A 116 -11.37 8.33 -1.41
C ARG A 116 -10.83 7.40 -2.48
N ILE A 117 -10.10 6.35 -2.11
CA ILE A 117 -9.60 5.37 -3.07
C ILE A 117 -10.76 4.56 -3.65
N ASN A 118 -11.70 4.12 -2.82
CA ASN A 118 -12.86 3.37 -3.30
C ASN A 118 -13.64 4.17 -4.35
N GLN A 119 -13.82 5.49 -4.14
CA GLN A 119 -14.44 6.38 -5.11
C GLN A 119 -13.66 6.43 -6.45
N GLU A 120 -12.34 6.54 -6.41
CA GLU A 120 -11.52 6.54 -7.64
C GLU A 120 -11.54 5.18 -8.35
N ILE A 121 -11.56 4.07 -7.62
CA ILE A 121 -11.69 2.73 -8.22
C ILE A 121 -13.01 2.59 -8.95
N LEU A 122 -14.12 3.02 -8.34
CA LEU A 122 -15.43 2.98 -8.97
C LEU A 122 -15.49 3.85 -10.23
N LYS A 123 -14.90 5.06 -10.17
CA LYS A 123 -14.79 5.95 -11.32
C LYS A 123 -13.96 5.33 -12.44
N TYR A 124 -12.82 4.74 -12.12
CA TYR A 124 -11.94 4.06 -13.07
C TYR A 124 -12.62 2.88 -13.75
N LYS A 125 -13.30 2.01 -12.98
CA LYS A 125 -14.09 0.90 -13.52
C LYS A 125 -15.15 1.40 -14.49
N PHE A 126 -15.91 2.44 -14.11
CA PHE A 126 -16.93 3.03 -14.96
C PHE A 126 -16.36 3.60 -16.28
N GLN A 127 -15.21 4.29 -16.20
CA GLN A 127 -14.55 4.82 -17.39
C GLN A 127 -14.01 3.70 -18.30
N CYS A 128 -13.47 2.62 -17.72
CA CYS A 128 -13.02 1.43 -18.46
C CYS A 128 -14.19 0.78 -19.21
N ASP A 129 -15.32 0.58 -18.53
CA ASP A 129 -16.51 -0.01 -19.13
C ASP A 129 -17.04 0.85 -20.30
N ARG A 130 -17.05 2.18 -20.13
CA ARG A 130 -17.45 3.13 -21.17
C ARG A 130 -16.55 3.06 -22.41
N GLU A 131 -15.27 2.80 -22.22
CA GLU A 131 -14.29 2.68 -23.30
C GLU A 131 -14.17 1.25 -23.86
N GLY A 132 -14.92 0.28 -23.30
CA GLY A 132 -14.90 -1.11 -23.74
C GLY A 132 -13.57 -1.82 -23.42
N ILE A 133 -12.86 -1.38 -22.39
CA ILE A 133 -11.55 -1.89 -21.99
C ILE A 133 -11.64 -2.56 -20.63
N SER A 134 -10.97 -3.70 -20.44
CA SER A 134 -10.95 -4.38 -19.14
C SER A 134 -10.07 -3.63 -18.15
N PRO A 135 -10.54 -3.33 -16.93
CA PRO A 135 -9.74 -2.59 -15.94
C PRO A 135 -8.49 -3.37 -15.54
N MET A 136 -7.37 -2.66 -15.44
CA MET A 136 -6.06 -3.22 -15.11
C MET A 136 -5.82 -3.32 -13.60
N PHE A 137 -6.30 -2.33 -12.84
CA PHE A 137 -5.99 -2.16 -11.42
C PHE A 137 -7.14 -2.59 -10.51
N VAL A 138 -7.58 -3.83 -10.65
CA VAL A 138 -8.72 -4.41 -9.94
C VAL A 138 -8.40 -5.76 -9.31
N GLY A 139 -7.18 -5.90 -8.76
CA GLY A 139 -6.73 -7.10 -8.05
C GLY A 139 -7.73 -7.59 -7.00
N ILE A 140 -7.56 -7.10 -5.78
CA ILE A 140 -8.51 -7.36 -4.69
C ILE A 140 -8.68 -6.12 -3.81
N PRO A 141 -8.91 -4.92 -4.39
CA PRO A 141 -8.97 -3.70 -3.60
C PRO A 141 -10.05 -3.77 -2.53
N ASP A 142 -11.19 -4.43 -2.80
CA ASP A 142 -12.27 -4.59 -1.84
C ASP A 142 -11.84 -5.45 -0.63
N VAL A 143 -11.10 -6.54 -0.86
CA VAL A 143 -10.56 -7.40 0.22
C VAL A 143 -9.51 -6.65 1.03
N ILE A 144 -8.65 -5.88 0.37
CA ILE A 144 -7.62 -5.09 1.06
C ILE A 144 -8.23 -3.93 1.82
N ILE A 145 -9.27 -3.28 1.29
CA ILE A 145 -10.02 -2.24 1.98
C ILE A 145 -10.67 -2.80 3.26
N GLU A 146 -11.35 -3.94 3.18
CA GLU A 146 -11.93 -4.57 4.36
C GLU A 146 -10.85 -5.01 5.36
N ASN A 147 -9.72 -5.50 4.86
CA ASN A 147 -8.58 -5.84 5.70
C ASN A 147 -7.98 -4.61 6.42
N VAL A 148 -7.86 -3.47 5.73
CA VAL A 148 -7.41 -2.20 6.31
C VAL A 148 -8.39 -1.72 7.39
N LYS A 149 -9.70 -1.76 7.13
CA LYS A 149 -10.73 -1.35 8.09
C LYS A 149 -10.79 -2.23 9.34
N SER A 150 -10.40 -3.50 9.22
CA SER A 150 -10.47 -4.47 10.32
C SER A 150 -9.30 -4.37 11.32
N ARG A 151 -8.34 -3.46 11.09
CA ARG A 151 -7.11 -3.35 11.87
C ARG A 151 -7.17 -2.23 12.89
N ASP A 152 -6.48 -2.45 14.00
CA ASP A 152 -6.30 -1.46 15.05
C ASP A 152 -5.27 -0.42 14.59
N PRO A 153 -5.64 0.87 14.55
CA PRO A 153 -4.71 1.96 14.24
C PRO A 153 -3.71 2.12 15.40
N VAL A 154 -2.44 2.32 15.06
CA VAL A 154 -1.39 2.59 16.05
C VAL A 154 -0.66 3.88 15.74
N THR A 155 -0.02 4.48 16.74
CA THR A 155 0.76 5.70 16.59
C THR A 155 1.99 5.50 15.71
N HIS A 156 2.56 6.61 15.23
CA HIS A 156 3.83 6.58 14.50
C HIS A 156 4.96 5.96 15.34
N ALA A 157 5.06 6.31 16.63
CA ALA A 157 6.08 5.76 17.51
C ALA A 157 5.97 4.23 17.66
N GLU A 158 4.74 3.72 17.72
CA GLU A 158 4.50 2.28 17.75
C GLU A 158 4.88 1.62 16.43
N SER A 159 4.54 2.24 15.28
CA SER A 159 4.87 1.69 13.96
C SER A 159 6.36 1.52 13.71
N LEU A 160 7.19 2.38 14.31
CA LEU A 160 8.66 2.30 14.23
C LEU A 160 9.25 1.04 14.86
N ASN A 161 8.52 0.32 15.72
CA ASN A 161 9.00 -0.94 16.29
C ASN A 161 9.11 -2.05 15.23
N TRP A 162 8.36 -1.94 14.14
CA TRP A 162 8.37 -2.89 13.02
C TRP A 162 8.63 -2.22 11.67
N GLU A 163 9.02 -0.95 11.66
CA GLU A 163 9.51 -0.23 10.48
C GLU A 163 11.04 0.00 10.63
N ASN A 164 11.79 -0.24 9.56
CA ASN A 164 13.18 0.21 9.47
C ASN A 164 13.20 1.70 9.08
N ILE A 165 13.70 2.56 9.97
CA ILE A 165 14.05 3.94 9.63
C ILE A 165 15.27 3.89 8.72
N TYR A 166 15.23 4.61 7.60
CA TYR A 166 16.24 4.60 6.53
C TYR A 166 17.67 5.06 6.96
N GLU A 167 17.87 5.39 8.23
CA GLU A 167 19.14 5.91 8.76
C GLU A 167 20.17 4.80 9.07
N SER A 168 19.80 3.53 9.11
CA SER A 168 20.77 2.45 9.27
C SER A 168 21.35 2.04 7.91
N GLU A 169 22.65 2.28 7.71
CA GLU A 169 23.45 1.92 6.53
C GLU A 169 23.46 0.42 6.17
N GLU A 170 22.81 -0.41 6.99
CA GLU A 170 22.52 -1.79 6.66
C GLU A 170 21.31 -1.83 5.71
N LYS A 171 21.61 -1.82 4.40
CA LYS A 171 20.71 -2.32 3.37
C LYS A 171 20.39 -3.79 3.67
N GLU A 172 19.51 -4.06 4.62
CA GLU A 172 18.93 -5.40 4.76
C GLU A 172 18.16 -5.67 3.47
N GLU A 173 18.76 -6.51 2.63
CA GLU A 173 18.14 -7.07 1.46
C GLU A 173 16.83 -7.77 1.89
N ASN A 174 15.71 -7.27 1.36
CA ASN A 174 14.46 -8.00 1.20
C ASN A 174 13.59 -8.26 2.45
N LEU A 175 13.27 -7.25 3.26
CA LEU A 175 12.13 -7.34 4.18
C LEU A 175 10.84 -6.83 3.49
N ASP A 176 9.94 -7.74 3.15
CA ASP A 176 8.55 -7.40 2.82
C ASP A 176 7.81 -7.09 4.13
N LEU A 177 7.69 -5.80 4.48
CA LEU A 177 6.93 -5.31 5.65
C LEU A 177 5.52 -5.90 5.73
N PHE A 178 4.98 -6.29 4.58
CA PHE A 178 3.63 -6.79 4.41
C PHE A 178 3.58 -8.33 4.20
N GLU A 179 4.67 -9.06 4.43
CA GLU A 179 4.71 -10.52 4.37
C GLU A 179 3.74 -11.14 5.40
N GLY A 180 3.59 -10.52 6.57
CA GLY A 180 2.59 -10.88 7.59
C GLY A 180 1.14 -10.64 7.16
N MET A 181 0.92 -10.11 5.96
CA MET A 181 -0.37 -9.63 5.45
C MET A 181 -0.72 -10.18 4.07
N THR A 182 0.14 -11.02 3.48
CA THR A 182 -0.26 -11.92 2.40
C THR A 182 -1.51 -12.68 2.88
N LEU A 183 -2.53 -12.85 2.05
CA LEU A 183 -3.70 -13.67 2.38
C LEU A 183 -3.21 -15.07 2.77
N ARG A 184 -3.05 -15.32 4.07
CA ARG A 184 -2.55 -16.59 4.58
C ARG A 184 -3.75 -17.50 4.80
N GLU A 185 -3.68 -18.71 4.24
CA GLU A 185 -4.58 -19.79 4.63
C GLU A 185 -4.56 -19.95 6.16
N SER A 186 -5.67 -20.43 6.72
CA SER A 186 -6.09 -20.40 8.14
C SER A 186 -5.18 -21.08 9.18
N SER A 187 -3.90 -21.29 8.89
CA SER A 187 -2.92 -22.01 9.72
C SER A 187 -1.78 -21.15 10.26
N TYR A 188 -1.73 -19.86 9.95
CA TYR A 188 -0.69 -18.98 10.50
C TYR A 188 -1.06 -18.45 11.88
N GLU A 189 -0.30 -18.83 12.89
CA GLU A 189 -0.30 -18.18 14.20
C GLU A 189 0.75 -17.05 14.20
N PRO A 190 0.35 -15.78 14.43
CA PRO A 190 1.30 -14.71 14.60
C PRO A 190 2.16 -14.94 15.86
N PRO A 191 3.42 -14.49 15.88
CA PRO A 191 4.28 -14.65 17.05
C PRO A 191 3.69 -13.95 18.27
N ASP A 192 3.65 -14.66 19.41
CA ASP A 192 3.16 -14.12 20.68
C ASP A 192 4.12 -13.04 21.24
N LEU A 193 3.64 -11.80 21.22
CA LEU A 193 4.37 -10.61 21.68
C LEU A 193 4.25 -10.39 23.21
N SER A 194 3.50 -11.23 23.94
CA SER A 194 3.33 -11.12 25.40
C SER A 194 4.66 -11.23 26.17
N SER A 195 5.65 -11.91 25.57
CA SER A 195 6.99 -12.11 26.15
C SER A 195 7.91 -10.89 26.04
N LEU A 196 7.56 -9.87 25.25
CA LEU A 196 8.37 -8.67 25.02
C LEU A 196 8.16 -7.56 26.07
N SER A 197 7.21 -7.72 26.99
CA SER A 197 6.94 -6.76 28.09
C SER A 197 7.89 -6.89 29.28
N LYS A 198 8.90 -7.74 29.22
CA LYS A 198 9.94 -7.85 30.25
C LYS A 198 11.32 -7.55 29.68
N LYS A 199 11.69 -6.28 29.71
CA LYS A 199 13.05 -5.83 30.05
C LYS A 199 13.07 -4.34 30.37
#